data_AF-A0A936Q0G2-F1
#
_entry.id   AF-A0A936Q0G2-F1
#
_cell.length_a   1.000
_cell.length_b   1.000
_cell.length_c   1.000
_cell.angle_alpha   90.00
_cell.angle_beta   90.00
_cell.angle_gamma   90.00
#
_symmetry.space_group_name_H-M   'P 1'
#
loop_
_entity.id
_entity.type
_entity.pdbx_description
1 polymer ?
#
loop_
_entity_poly.entity_id
_entity_poly.type
_entity_poly.pdbx_seq_one_letter_code
_entity_poly.pdbx_strand_id
1 'polypeptide(L)'
;MAGSGTAASQTWSGFVETRGFAYADRASERDPWVVGWATAQGTVEQRVAASLRLSATLRTEVLSTGDRDLFLDLADRDLRRTAISLREAWLSWSVAPTVDVEAGRFLLGWGKTDGYSPADAFLPRDLTDPFADEKLPLWGLRSRGQAGTLRFDGVFVPLGTPWRVPVSSPRFAPVDSTVAGLPVVLVDGENDLPRTGWGALRLLATFGDWDVGAWGRTGIRPAPLLTPRPDSAFLDGDAVALPADRRYAREDAGVRALARPGAWVLRAEGRPSSRTIPARRRARLDRGRRSGPSATELSSSRSPRMRAARPSTRSSSSTGPSSRPSSRSGSGRRGGEAGAPSGRRAFATATAS
;
A
#
# COMPACT_ATOMS: atom_id res chain seq x y z
N MET A 1 -27.34 -48.44 -3.15
CA MET A 1 -26.32 -47.47 -3.62
C MET A 1 -25.44 -47.11 -2.44
N ALA A 2 -24.21 -47.61 -2.39
CA ALA A 2 -23.27 -47.24 -1.35
C ALA A 2 -22.78 -45.82 -1.65
N GLY A 3 -23.13 -44.86 -0.78
CA GLY A 3 -22.59 -43.50 -0.86
C GLY A 3 -21.11 -43.54 -0.53
N SER A 4 -20.26 -43.40 -1.54
CA SER A 4 -18.84 -43.13 -1.37
C SER A 4 -18.70 -41.76 -0.72
N GLY A 5 -18.53 -41.74 0.60
CA GLY A 5 -18.22 -40.52 1.33
C GLY A 5 -16.90 -39.96 0.81
N THR A 6 -16.93 -38.79 0.17
CA THR A 6 -15.71 -38.04 -0.13
C THR A 6 -15.04 -37.68 1.19
N ALA A 7 -13.86 -38.25 1.45
CA ALA A 7 -13.06 -37.92 2.61
C ALA A 7 -12.65 -36.44 2.56
N ALA A 8 -12.77 -35.75 3.69
CA ALA A 8 -12.19 -34.42 3.84
C ALA A 8 -10.66 -34.51 3.71
N SER A 9 -10.05 -33.60 2.96
CA SER A 9 -8.60 -33.52 2.80
C SER A 9 -8.10 -32.16 3.23
N GLN A 10 -6.96 -32.13 3.92
CA GLN A 10 -6.29 -30.91 4.36
C GLN A 10 -4.87 -30.87 3.80
N THR A 11 -4.41 -29.69 3.40
CA THR A 11 -3.05 -29.46 2.93
C THR A 11 -2.50 -28.21 3.61
N TRP A 12 -1.21 -28.26 3.96
CA TRP A 12 -0.48 -27.13 4.50
C TRP A 12 0.76 -26.88 3.64
N SER A 13 1.06 -25.61 3.40
CA SER A 13 2.25 -25.18 2.66
C SER A 13 2.71 -23.81 3.16
N GLY A 14 3.94 -23.42 2.83
CA GLY A 14 4.48 -22.14 3.24
C GLY A 14 5.91 -21.92 2.78
N PHE A 15 6.45 -20.75 3.11
CA PHE A 15 7.84 -20.41 2.90
C PHE A 15 8.33 -19.40 3.95
N VAL A 16 9.65 -19.34 4.09
CA VAL A 16 10.35 -18.26 4.80
C VAL A 16 11.39 -17.69 3.84
N GLU A 17 11.41 -16.36 3.72
CA GLU A 17 12.31 -15.64 2.83
C GLU A 17 12.99 -14.51 3.60
N THR A 18 14.26 -14.27 3.29
CA THR A 18 15.00 -13.10 3.77
C THR A 18 15.64 -12.40 2.59
N ARG A 19 15.63 -11.07 2.61
CA ARG A 19 16.23 -10.23 1.58
C ARG A 19 16.84 -8.99 2.22
N GLY A 20 17.77 -8.35 1.50
CA GLY A 20 18.36 -7.11 1.93
C GLY A 20 19.02 -6.34 0.80
N PHE A 21 19.19 -5.04 1.02
CA PHE A 21 19.89 -4.11 0.15
C PHE A 21 20.91 -3.33 0.96
N ALA A 22 22.09 -3.14 0.38
CA ALA A 22 23.10 -2.22 0.87
C ALA A 22 23.29 -1.08 -0.13
N TYR A 23 23.54 0.11 0.36
CA TYR A 23 23.70 1.31 -0.46
C TYR A 23 25.16 1.80 -0.39
N ALA A 24 25.70 2.24 -1.52
CA ALA A 24 27.03 2.85 -1.57
C ALA A 24 27.02 4.35 -1.25
N ASP A 25 25.83 4.97 -1.32
CA ASP A 25 25.60 6.38 -1.02
C ASP A 25 24.18 6.57 -0.46
N ARG A 26 23.94 7.69 0.23
CA ARG A 26 22.66 8.03 0.87
C ARG A 26 22.28 9.48 0.60
N ALA A 27 21.01 9.69 0.24
CA ALA A 27 20.49 11.03 -0.06
C ALA A 27 20.41 11.92 1.19
N SER A 28 20.22 11.32 2.36
CA SER A 28 20.22 12.00 3.65
C SER A 28 20.93 11.19 4.73
N GLU A 29 21.33 11.85 5.83
CA GLU A 29 21.92 11.13 6.97
C GLU A 29 20.93 10.22 7.69
N ARG A 30 19.62 10.43 7.49
CA ARG A 30 18.55 9.60 8.06
C ARG A 30 18.35 8.29 7.30
N ASP A 31 18.83 8.21 6.06
CA ASP A 31 18.69 6.99 5.27
C ASP A 31 19.66 5.90 5.77
N PRO A 32 19.17 4.66 5.95
CA PRO A 32 20.00 3.56 6.41
C PRO A 32 20.93 3.05 5.29
N TRP A 33 22.15 2.68 5.68
CA TRP A 33 23.12 2.03 4.79
C TRP A 33 22.69 0.63 4.34
N VAL A 34 21.92 -0.06 5.18
CA VAL A 34 21.42 -1.41 4.92
C VAL A 34 19.96 -1.49 5.30
N VAL A 35 19.13 -2.05 4.42
CA VAL A 35 17.73 -2.38 4.67
C VAL A 35 17.55 -3.86 4.47
N GLY A 36 16.99 -4.55 5.47
CA GLY A 36 16.66 -5.97 5.40
C GLY A 36 15.19 -6.21 5.69
N TRP A 37 14.65 -7.29 5.12
CA TRP A 37 13.32 -7.77 5.46
C TRP A 37 13.27 -9.30 5.47
N ALA A 38 12.47 -9.83 6.39
CA ALA A 38 12.17 -11.25 6.50
C ALA A 38 10.66 -11.44 6.36
N THR A 39 10.25 -12.44 5.58
CA THR A 39 8.86 -12.80 5.34
C THR A 39 8.67 -14.27 5.70
N ALA A 40 7.62 -14.57 6.44
CA ALA A 40 7.13 -15.93 6.65
C ALA A 40 5.67 -16.00 6.18
N GLN A 41 5.32 -17.01 5.39
CA GLN A 41 3.96 -17.21 4.91
C GLN A 41 3.55 -18.67 5.08
N GLY A 42 2.33 -18.88 5.54
CA GLY A 42 1.73 -20.21 5.64
C GLY A 42 0.31 -20.21 5.08
N THR A 43 -0.04 -21.27 4.36
CA THR A 43 -1.35 -21.51 3.76
C THR A 43 -1.91 -22.84 4.26
N VAL A 44 -3.17 -22.84 4.67
CA VAL A 44 -3.97 -24.04 4.93
C VAL A 44 -5.09 -24.10 3.91
N GLU A 45 -5.23 -25.24 3.24
CA GLU A 45 -6.36 -25.53 2.36
C GLU A 45 -7.11 -26.76 2.84
N GLN A 46 -8.44 -26.72 2.77
CA GLN A 46 -9.29 -27.83 3.17
C GLN A 46 -10.44 -28.03 2.18
N ARG A 47 -10.60 -29.26 1.73
CA ARG A 47 -11.80 -29.69 0.99
C ARG A 47 -12.78 -30.30 1.99
N VAL A 48 -13.86 -29.57 2.27
CA VAL A 48 -14.88 -29.99 3.23
C VAL A 48 -15.91 -30.91 2.58
N ALA A 49 -16.22 -30.67 1.31
CA ALA A 49 -17.12 -31.49 0.51
C ALA A 49 -16.67 -31.53 -0.95
N ALA A 50 -17.33 -32.36 -1.77
CA ALA A 50 -17.03 -32.46 -3.20
C ALA A 50 -17.08 -31.08 -3.90
N SER A 51 -18.04 -30.23 -3.52
CA SER A 51 -18.26 -28.90 -4.08
C SER A 51 -17.73 -27.74 -3.22
N LEU A 52 -17.15 -28.00 -2.04
CA LEU A 52 -16.82 -26.95 -1.05
C LEU A 52 -15.35 -26.97 -0.64
N ARG A 53 -14.67 -25.83 -0.75
CA ARG A 53 -13.26 -25.64 -0.38
C ARG A 53 -13.07 -24.41 0.48
N LEU A 54 -12.15 -24.49 1.42
CA LEU A 54 -11.69 -23.41 2.30
C LEU A 54 -10.20 -23.20 2.07
N SER A 55 -9.75 -21.94 2.09
CA SER A 55 -8.34 -21.59 2.10
C SER A 55 -8.09 -20.41 3.03
N ALA A 56 -6.98 -20.45 3.77
CA ALA A 56 -6.50 -19.35 4.60
C ALA A 56 -4.99 -19.23 4.50
N THR A 57 -4.50 -18.02 4.27
CA THR A 57 -3.09 -17.68 4.14
C THR A 57 -2.73 -16.53 5.07
N LEU A 58 -1.79 -16.76 5.98
CA LEU A 58 -1.23 -15.77 6.88
C LEU A 58 0.19 -15.42 6.45
N ARG A 59 0.54 -14.13 6.48
CA ARG A 59 1.90 -13.63 6.25
C ARG A 59 2.34 -12.75 7.39
N THR A 60 3.57 -12.99 7.84
CA THR A 60 4.29 -12.16 8.81
C THR A 60 5.52 -11.58 8.14
N GLU A 61 5.80 -10.31 8.42
CA GLU A 61 6.96 -9.60 7.92
C GLU A 61 7.65 -8.78 9.01
N VAL A 62 8.97 -8.76 8.96
CA VAL A 62 9.82 -7.93 9.82
C VAL A 62 10.77 -7.14 8.94
N LEU A 63 10.87 -5.82 9.19
CA LEU A 63 11.79 -4.92 8.51
C LEU A 63 12.85 -4.41 9.50
N SER A 64 14.09 -4.24 9.02
CA SER A 64 15.20 -3.74 9.84
C SER A 64 15.03 -2.28 10.26
N THR A 65 14.15 -1.51 9.60
CA THR A 65 13.97 -0.07 9.87
C THR A 65 13.01 0.23 11.03
N GLY A 66 12.34 -0.77 11.60
CA GLY A 66 11.51 -0.59 12.81
C GLY A 66 10.23 0.25 12.65
N ASP A 67 9.94 0.76 11.45
CA ASP A 67 8.82 1.67 11.14
C ASP A 67 7.41 1.01 11.14
N ARG A 68 7.24 -0.15 11.80
CA ARG A 68 5.97 -0.88 11.78
C ARG A 68 5.43 -1.09 13.19
N ASP A 69 4.21 -0.63 13.39
CA ASP A 69 3.41 -1.03 14.54
C ASP A 69 3.08 -2.54 14.43
N LEU A 70 3.20 -3.26 15.54
CA LEU A 70 2.82 -4.67 15.66
C LEU A 70 1.29 -4.77 15.78
N PHE A 71 0.58 -4.56 14.68
CA PHE A 71 -0.86 -4.72 14.62
C PHE A 71 -1.29 -5.61 13.47
N LEU A 72 -2.46 -6.21 13.64
CA LEU A 72 -3.12 -7.05 12.64
C LEU A 72 -4.12 -6.18 11.86
N ASP A 73 -3.85 -5.96 10.57
CA ASP A 73 -4.82 -5.36 9.64
C ASP A 73 -5.43 -6.46 8.78
N LEU A 74 -6.69 -6.83 9.09
CA LEU A 74 -7.43 -7.80 8.30
C LEU A 74 -7.95 -7.21 6.99
N ALA A 75 -8.17 -5.90 6.94
CA ALA A 75 -8.69 -5.22 5.76
C ALA A 75 -7.58 -4.84 4.77
N ASP A 76 -6.35 -4.67 5.27
CA ASP A 76 -5.14 -4.29 4.53
C ASP A 76 -5.32 -2.92 3.85
N ARG A 77 -5.99 -2.00 4.57
CA ARG A 77 -6.41 -0.68 4.07
C ARG A 77 -5.50 0.45 4.55
N ASP A 78 -4.58 0.15 5.47
CA ASP A 78 -3.63 1.14 5.92
C ASP A 78 -2.57 1.48 4.87
N LEU A 79 -2.08 2.72 4.97
CA LEU A 79 -1.05 3.26 4.07
C LEU A 79 0.29 2.54 4.21
N ARG A 80 0.49 1.86 5.33
CA ARG A 80 1.69 1.08 5.64
C ARG A 80 1.33 -0.39 5.70
N ARG A 81 2.30 -1.22 5.34
CA ARG A 81 2.18 -2.66 5.46
C ARG A 81 2.35 -3.04 6.92
N THR A 82 1.47 -3.88 7.42
CA THR A 82 1.53 -4.39 8.79
C THR A 82 2.62 -5.45 8.95
N ALA A 83 3.05 -5.68 10.20
CA ALA A 83 3.94 -6.80 10.50
C ALA A 83 3.23 -8.15 10.34
N ILE A 84 1.92 -8.22 10.56
CA ILE A 84 1.11 -9.45 10.39
C ILE A 84 -0.08 -9.10 9.51
N SER A 85 -0.27 -9.87 8.43
CA SER A 85 -1.34 -9.66 7.44
C SER A 85 -2.02 -10.97 7.07
N LEU A 86 -3.35 -10.94 7.02
CA LEU A 86 -4.15 -12.01 6.42
C LEU A 86 -4.13 -11.82 4.90
N ARG A 87 -3.46 -12.70 4.17
CA ARG A 87 -3.34 -12.58 2.71
C ARG A 87 -4.59 -13.10 2.03
N GLU A 88 -5.01 -14.30 2.37
CA GLU A 88 -6.20 -14.92 1.79
C GLU A 88 -6.99 -15.61 2.91
N ALA A 89 -8.30 -15.61 2.79
CA ALA A 89 -9.24 -16.25 3.70
C ALA A 89 -10.58 -16.36 2.99
N TRP A 90 -10.76 -17.40 2.19
CA TRP A 90 -11.92 -17.53 1.32
C TRP A 90 -12.54 -18.93 1.39
N LEU A 91 -13.82 -18.95 1.06
CA LEU A 91 -14.62 -20.15 0.81
C LEU A 91 -14.96 -20.17 -0.68
N SER A 92 -14.75 -21.31 -1.33
CA SER A 92 -15.17 -21.53 -2.72
C SER A 92 -16.18 -22.66 -2.79
N TRP A 93 -17.25 -22.46 -3.56
CA TRP A 93 -18.31 -23.43 -3.74
C TRP A 93 -18.81 -23.49 -5.19
N SER A 94 -18.96 -24.71 -5.71
CA SER A 94 -19.56 -24.95 -7.03
C SER A 94 -21.09 -24.94 -6.89
N VAL A 95 -21.74 -23.84 -7.28
CA VAL A 95 -23.21 -23.69 -7.24
C VAL A 95 -23.92 -24.42 -8.39
N ALA A 96 -23.20 -24.66 -9.48
CA ALA A 96 -23.67 -25.38 -10.66
C ALA A 96 -22.48 -26.11 -11.31
N PRO A 97 -22.71 -27.08 -12.21
CA PRO A 97 -21.61 -27.82 -12.87
C PRO A 97 -20.60 -26.93 -13.61
N THR A 98 -21.02 -25.71 -13.97
CA THR A 98 -20.24 -24.76 -14.76
C THR A 98 -19.97 -23.45 -14.03
N VAL A 99 -20.37 -23.32 -12.76
CA VAL A 99 -20.28 -22.06 -12.01
C VAL A 99 -19.72 -22.29 -10.62
N ASP A 100 -18.62 -21.61 -10.34
CA ASP A 100 -18.03 -21.50 -9.00
C ASP A 100 -18.26 -20.09 -8.45
N VAL A 101 -18.44 -20.02 -7.14
CA VAL A 101 -18.48 -18.78 -6.39
C VAL A 101 -17.43 -18.84 -5.29
N GLU A 102 -16.77 -17.72 -5.04
CA GLU A 102 -15.75 -17.53 -4.01
C GLU A 102 -16.12 -16.32 -3.17
N ALA A 103 -16.14 -16.45 -1.85
CA ALA A 103 -16.37 -15.34 -0.94
C ALA A 103 -15.34 -15.29 0.17
N GLY A 104 -15.01 -14.07 0.58
CA GLY A 104 -14.02 -13.81 1.60
C GLY A 104 -12.92 -12.92 1.06
N ARG A 105 -11.68 -13.21 1.46
CA ARG A 105 -10.49 -12.45 1.11
C ARG A 105 -9.65 -13.21 0.10
N PHE A 106 -9.49 -12.69 -1.12
CA PHE A 106 -8.80 -13.39 -2.20
C PHE A 106 -7.92 -12.46 -3.04
N LEU A 107 -6.93 -13.04 -3.73
CA LEU A 107 -6.14 -12.34 -4.74
C LEU A 107 -6.80 -12.47 -6.11
N LEU A 108 -7.21 -11.33 -6.68
CA LEU A 108 -7.77 -11.31 -8.03
C LEU A 108 -6.66 -11.17 -9.09
N GLY A 109 -6.75 -12.00 -10.13
CA GLY A 109 -5.86 -11.91 -11.30
C GLY A 109 -6.62 -12.20 -12.59
N TRP A 110 -6.73 -11.20 -13.46
CA TRP A 110 -7.28 -11.35 -14.82
C TRP A 110 -6.19 -11.59 -15.87
N GLY A 111 -5.00 -12.00 -15.42
CA GLY A 111 -3.87 -12.39 -16.26
C GLY A 111 -2.84 -11.27 -16.43
N LYS A 112 -1.57 -11.65 -16.36
CA LYS A 112 -0.46 -10.82 -16.86
C LYS A 112 -0.41 -11.00 -18.37
N THR A 113 -0.58 -9.92 -19.12
CA THR A 113 -0.02 -9.89 -20.47
C THR A 113 1.42 -9.39 -20.41
N ASP A 114 2.14 -9.33 -21.52
CA ASP A 114 3.57 -8.94 -21.60
C ASP A 114 3.83 -7.45 -21.27
N GLY A 115 3.09 -6.89 -20.30
CA GLY A 115 3.06 -5.52 -19.86
C GLY A 115 1.87 -5.26 -18.92
N TYR A 116 1.58 -3.99 -18.68
CA TYR A 116 0.46 -3.56 -17.84
C TYR A 116 -0.88 -3.84 -18.53
N SER A 117 -1.67 -4.79 -18.00
CA SER A 117 -3.05 -4.99 -18.45
C SER A 117 -3.91 -3.89 -17.83
N PRO A 118 -4.64 -3.07 -18.61
CA PRO A 118 -5.54 -2.09 -18.03
C PRO A 118 -6.70 -2.73 -17.27
N ALA A 119 -7.00 -3.99 -17.59
CA ALA A 119 -7.90 -4.85 -16.82
C ALA A 119 -7.31 -5.31 -15.46
N ASP A 120 -6.05 -4.99 -15.16
CA ASP A 120 -5.43 -5.15 -13.84
C ASP A 120 -5.15 -3.77 -13.20
N ALA A 121 -5.41 -2.66 -13.90
CA ALA A 121 -5.13 -1.30 -13.42
C ALA A 121 -6.00 -0.88 -12.24
N PHE A 122 -7.10 -1.58 -12.04
CA PHE A 122 -8.03 -1.36 -10.95
C PHE A 122 -7.81 -2.32 -9.79
N LEU A 123 -6.83 -3.22 -9.86
CA LEU A 123 -6.48 -4.04 -8.72
C LEU A 123 -5.61 -3.22 -7.78
N PRO A 124 -5.85 -3.29 -6.47
CA PRO A 124 -5.00 -2.61 -5.51
C PRO A 124 -3.60 -3.22 -5.51
N ARG A 125 -2.59 -2.37 -5.41
CA ARG A 125 -1.18 -2.77 -5.43
C ARG A 125 -0.45 -2.20 -4.24
N ASP A 126 0.55 -2.94 -3.82
CA ASP A 126 1.56 -2.46 -2.90
C ASP A 126 2.79 -2.02 -3.69
N LEU A 127 2.95 -0.71 -3.79
CA LEU A 127 4.06 -0.06 -4.46
C LEU A 127 5.09 0.46 -3.45
N THR A 128 4.99 0.11 -2.17
CA THR A 128 5.95 0.57 -1.14
C THR A 128 7.37 0.07 -1.41
N ASP A 129 7.50 -1.10 -2.05
CA ASP A 129 8.73 -1.55 -2.69
C ASP A 129 8.63 -1.24 -4.19
N PRO A 130 9.45 -0.33 -4.74
CA PRO A 130 9.39 0.06 -6.15
C PRO A 130 9.73 -1.08 -7.12
N PHE A 131 10.33 -2.17 -6.65
CA PHE A 131 10.65 -3.34 -7.45
C PHE A 131 9.65 -4.48 -7.29
N ALA A 132 8.75 -4.39 -6.31
CA ALA A 132 7.68 -5.35 -6.13
C ALA A 132 6.43 -4.91 -6.90
N ASP A 133 5.88 -5.82 -7.68
CA ASP A 133 4.55 -5.66 -8.27
C ASP A 133 3.53 -6.51 -7.51
N GLU A 134 3.40 -6.24 -6.21
CA GLU A 134 2.56 -7.04 -5.32
C GLU A 134 1.10 -6.58 -5.40
N LYS A 135 0.20 -7.51 -5.70
CA LYS A 135 -1.25 -7.28 -5.62
C LYS A 135 -1.71 -7.38 -4.17
N LEU A 136 -2.60 -6.48 -3.79
CA LEU A 136 -3.26 -6.51 -2.48
C LEU A 136 -4.53 -7.37 -2.55
N PRO A 137 -4.83 -8.16 -1.51
CA PRO A 137 -6.03 -8.97 -1.47
C PRO A 137 -7.29 -8.13 -1.27
N LEU A 138 -8.41 -8.68 -1.71
CA LEU A 138 -9.71 -8.04 -1.74
C LEU A 138 -10.69 -8.80 -0.86
N TRP A 139 -11.45 -8.09 -0.04
CA TRP A 139 -12.65 -8.66 0.57
C TRP A 139 -13.81 -8.54 -0.41
N GLY A 140 -14.46 -9.65 -0.76
CA GLY A 140 -15.55 -9.60 -1.72
C GLY A 140 -16.20 -10.94 -2.01
N LEU A 141 -16.92 -10.93 -3.13
CA LEU A 141 -17.54 -12.07 -3.79
C LEU A 141 -17.00 -12.13 -5.22
N ARG A 142 -16.68 -13.32 -5.68
CA ARG A 142 -16.29 -13.60 -7.06
C ARG A 142 -17.12 -14.75 -7.59
N SER A 143 -17.58 -14.64 -8.82
CA SER A 143 -18.24 -15.73 -9.54
C SER A 143 -17.53 -15.96 -10.85
N ARG A 144 -17.32 -17.22 -11.20
CA ARG A 144 -16.68 -17.60 -12.45
C ARG A 144 -17.39 -18.79 -13.05
N GLY A 145 -17.41 -18.87 -14.36
CA GLY A 145 -18.01 -20.01 -15.02
C GLY A 145 -17.77 -20.07 -16.51
N GLN A 146 -18.19 -21.17 -17.11
CA GLN A 146 -18.05 -21.43 -18.54
C GLN A 146 -19.28 -22.13 -19.10
N ALA A 147 -19.89 -21.56 -20.14
CA ALA A 147 -20.97 -22.15 -20.90
C ALA A 147 -20.55 -22.26 -22.37
N GLY A 148 -20.23 -23.47 -22.82
CA GLY A 148 -19.68 -23.70 -24.16
C GLY A 148 -18.36 -22.95 -24.35
N THR A 149 -18.31 -22.04 -25.32
CA THR A 149 -17.13 -21.19 -25.60
C THR A 149 -17.12 -19.88 -24.82
N LEU A 150 -18.20 -19.55 -24.09
CA LEU A 150 -18.30 -18.34 -23.28
C LEU A 150 -17.80 -18.61 -21.86
N ARG A 151 -16.90 -17.76 -21.37
CA ARG A 151 -16.40 -17.71 -19.99
C ARG A 151 -16.75 -16.38 -19.37
N PHE A 152 -17.05 -16.38 -18.08
CA PHE A 152 -17.27 -15.16 -17.31
C PHE A 152 -16.49 -15.18 -16.00
N ASP A 153 -16.13 -13.99 -15.53
CA ASP A 153 -15.52 -13.75 -14.21
C ASP A 153 -16.08 -12.42 -13.67
N GLY A 154 -16.99 -12.51 -12.72
CA GLY A 154 -17.61 -11.39 -12.03
C GLY A 154 -17.00 -11.22 -10.64
N VAL A 155 -16.79 -9.98 -10.22
CA VAL A 155 -16.29 -9.66 -8.88
C VAL A 155 -17.08 -8.48 -8.31
N PHE A 156 -17.37 -8.58 -7.02
CA PHE A 156 -17.97 -7.53 -6.23
C PHE A 156 -17.18 -7.35 -4.95
N VAL A 157 -16.67 -6.14 -4.75
CA VAL A 157 -15.90 -5.72 -3.58
C VAL A 157 -16.72 -4.65 -2.88
N PRO A 158 -17.26 -4.87 -1.68
CA PRO A 158 -18.08 -3.87 -0.98
C PRO A 158 -17.26 -2.69 -0.45
N LEU A 159 -15.99 -2.92 -0.10
CA LEU A 159 -15.09 -1.93 0.52
C LEU A 159 -13.80 -1.82 -0.28
N GLY A 160 -13.48 -0.62 -0.76
CA GLY A 160 -12.27 -0.39 -1.53
C GLY A 160 -10.99 -0.55 -0.69
N THR A 161 -10.08 -1.39 -1.16
CA THR A 161 -8.69 -1.42 -0.71
C THR A 161 -7.90 -0.41 -1.57
N PRO A 162 -7.26 0.62 -0.97
CA PRO A 162 -6.46 1.57 -1.73
C PRO A 162 -5.13 0.95 -2.19
N TRP A 163 -4.43 1.61 -3.11
CA TRP A 163 -3.02 1.33 -3.35
C TRP A 163 -2.20 1.80 -2.16
N ARG A 164 -1.19 1.01 -1.80
CA ARG A 164 -0.12 1.48 -0.93
C ARG A 164 0.95 2.10 -1.82
N VAL A 165 1.05 3.42 -1.79
CA VAL A 165 2.18 4.12 -2.39
C VAL A 165 3.30 4.27 -1.34
N PRO A 166 4.57 4.36 -1.76
CA PRO A 166 5.70 4.60 -0.86
C PRO A 166 5.45 5.70 0.15
N VAL A 167 6.20 5.66 1.25
CA VAL A 167 6.39 6.84 2.09
C VAL A 167 6.75 8.01 1.17
N SER A 168 6.00 9.09 1.31
CA SER A 168 6.44 10.37 0.82
C SER A 168 7.68 10.70 1.65
N SER A 169 8.86 10.42 1.10
CA SER A 169 10.16 10.63 1.72
C SER A 169 11.11 11.20 0.67
N PRO A 170 12.18 11.92 1.06
CA PRO A 170 13.15 12.45 0.11
C PRO A 170 13.72 11.39 -0.86
N ARG A 171 13.76 10.12 -0.43
CA ARG A 171 14.21 9.00 -1.27
C ARG A 171 13.28 8.68 -2.45
N PHE A 172 11.97 8.84 -2.26
CA PHE A 172 10.95 8.42 -3.25
C PHE A 172 10.14 9.59 -3.81
N ALA A 173 10.32 10.80 -3.29
CA ALA A 173 9.67 11.99 -3.79
C ALA A 173 10.30 12.40 -5.13
N PRO A 174 9.52 12.58 -6.22
CA PRO A 174 10.01 13.07 -7.50
C PRO A 174 10.21 14.60 -7.46
N VAL A 175 10.78 15.11 -6.38
CA VAL A 175 10.90 16.55 -6.10
C VAL A 175 12.37 16.85 -5.87
N ASP A 176 13.09 17.12 -6.95
CA ASP A 176 14.44 17.69 -6.90
C ASP A 176 14.32 19.22 -6.87
N SER A 177 13.78 19.73 -5.76
CA SER A 177 13.60 21.17 -5.59
C SER A 177 13.99 21.58 -4.17
N THR A 178 14.70 22.69 -4.10
CA THR A 178 15.01 23.36 -2.83
C THR A 178 14.20 24.64 -2.70
N VAL A 179 13.69 24.92 -1.51
CA VAL A 179 13.07 26.20 -1.18
C VAL A 179 13.94 26.87 -0.12
N ALA A 180 14.48 28.05 -0.45
CA ALA A 180 15.43 28.77 0.42
C ALA A 180 16.66 27.93 0.84
N GLY A 181 17.15 27.07 -0.06
CA GLY A 181 18.30 26.19 0.19
C GLY A 181 17.97 24.92 0.99
N LEU A 182 16.71 24.73 1.40
CA LEU A 182 16.27 23.52 2.10
C LEU A 182 15.61 22.54 1.11
N PRO A 183 15.89 21.22 1.21
CA PRO A 183 15.22 20.20 0.40
C PRO A 183 13.71 20.19 0.67
N VAL A 184 12.91 20.00 -0.38
CA VAL A 184 11.47 19.78 -0.26
C VAL A 184 11.19 18.29 -0.17
N VAL A 185 10.48 17.88 0.88
CA VAL A 185 10.04 16.50 1.08
C VAL A 185 8.53 16.44 1.02
N LEU A 186 7.99 15.49 0.27
CA LEU A 186 6.56 15.21 0.36
C LEU A 186 6.30 14.50 1.69
N VAL A 187 5.22 14.85 2.40
CA VAL A 187 4.75 14.11 3.57
C VAL A 187 3.28 13.73 3.38
N ASP A 188 2.80 12.70 4.08
CA ASP A 188 1.40 12.29 3.97
C ASP A 188 0.48 13.37 4.56
N GLY A 189 -0.47 13.85 3.75
CA GLY A 189 -1.51 14.80 4.14
C GLY A 189 -2.82 14.10 4.55
N GLU A 190 -3.95 14.69 4.18
CA GLU A 190 -5.27 14.08 4.41
C GLU A 190 -5.45 12.82 3.53
N ASN A 191 -5.99 11.74 4.11
CA ASN A 191 -6.25 10.50 3.39
C ASN A 191 -7.72 10.07 3.56
N ASP A 192 -8.54 10.35 2.55
CA ASP A 192 -9.94 9.91 2.52
C ASP A 192 -10.04 8.51 1.88
N LEU A 193 -9.85 7.48 2.71
CA LEU A 193 -9.89 6.09 2.27
C LEU A 193 -11.22 5.75 1.58
N PRO A 194 -11.21 4.98 0.48
CA PRO A 194 -12.40 4.70 -0.32
C PRO A 194 -13.44 3.91 0.48
N ARG A 195 -14.49 4.58 0.96
CA ARG A 195 -15.54 3.99 1.84
C ARG A 195 -16.49 3.05 1.11
N THR A 196 -16.54 3.14 -0.22
CA THR A 196 -17.29 2.23 -1.08
C THR A 196 -16.31 1.45 -1.95
N GLY A 197 -16.70 0.25 -2.34
CA GLY A 197 -15.88 -0.58 -3.21
C GLY A 197 -16.26 -0.44 -4.68
N TRP A 198 -16.25 -1.56 -5.39
CA TRP A 198 -16.39 -1.61 -6.83
C TRP A 198 -16.90 -2.98 -7.28
N GLY A 199 -17.47 -3.01 -8.48
CA GLY A 199 -17.87 -4.24 -9.15
C GLY A 199 -17.24 -4.29 -10.53
N ALA A 200 -16.92 -5.50 -11.00
CA ALA A 200 -16.44 -5.69 -12.36
C ALA A 200 -16.93 -7.02 -12.93
N LEU A 201 -17.07 -7.07 -14.24
CA LEU A 201 -17.45 -8.26 -15.00
C LEU A 201 -16.51 -8.40 -16.17
N ARG A 202 -15.97 -9.59 -16.38
CA ARG A 202 -15.23 -9.96 -17.57
C ARG A 202 -15.95 -11.09 -18.29
N LEU A 203 -16.07 -10.95 -19.60
CA LEU A 203 -16.58 -11.96 -20.53
C LEU A 203 -15.47 -12.32 -21.50
N LEU A 204 -15.31 -13.60 -21.81
CA LEU A 204 -14.42 -14.09 -22.86
C LEU A 204 -15.19 -15.10 -23.70
N ALA A 205 -15.13 -15.00 -25.01
CA ALA A 205 -15.74 -15.95 -25.92
C ALA A 205 -14.71 -16.41 -26.95
N THR A 206 -14.68 -17.72 -27.19
CA THR A 206 -13.81 -18.31 -28.21
C THR A 206 -14.64 -18.67 -29.45
N PHE A 207 -14.18 -18.25 -30.64
CA PHE A 207 -14.84 -18.52 -31.93
C PHE A 207 -13.79 -18.99 -32.94
N GLY A 208 -13.68 -20.31 -33.17
CA GLY A 208 -12.56 -20.86 -33.94
C GLY A 208 -11.22 -20.49 -33.29
N ASP A 209 -10.36 -19.81 -34.04
CA ASP A 209 -9.04 -19.34 -33.57
C ASP A 209 -9.09 -17.98 -32.84
N TRP A 210 -10.28 -17.42 -32.62
CA TRP A 210 -10.46 -16.09 -32.01
C TRP A 210 -10.80 -16.20 -30.52
N ASP A 211 -10.09 -15.44 -29.68
CA ASP A 211 -10.41 -15.25 -28.25
C ASP A 211 -10.83 -13.81 -27.99
N VAL A 212 -12.12 -13.51 -28.10
CA VAL A 212 -12.66 -12.16 -27.91
C VAL A 212 -13.01 -11.93 -26.44
N GLY A 213 -12.53 -10.84 -25.87
CA GLY A 213 -12.84 -10.43 -24.50
C GLY A 213 -13.66 -9.15 -24.44
N ALA A 214 -14.35 -8.95 -23.33
CA ALA A 214 -14.84 -7.65 -22.89
C ALA A 214 -14.78 -7.60 -21.37
N TRP A 215 -14.58 -6.42 -20.79
CA TRP A 215 -14.64 -6.26 -19.33
C TRP A 215 -15.22 -4.90 -18.99
N GLY A 216 -16.08 -4.83 -17.99
CA GLY A 216 -16.63 -3.58 -17.47
C GLY A 216 -16.39 -3.48 -15.96
N ARG A 217 -16.28 -2.24 -15.45
CA ARG A 217 -16.21 -1.99 -14.00
C ARG A 217 -16.99 -0.74 -13.63
N THR A 218 -17.37 -0.63 -12.37
CA THR A 218 -17.87 0.61 -11.76
C THR A 218 -17.39 0.70 -10.32
N GLY A 219 -17.25 1.91 -9.81
CA GLY A 219 -16.89 2.18 -8.41
C GLY A 219 -15.61 2.99 -8.29
N ILE A 220 -14.98 2.91 -7.11
CA ILE A 220 -13.80 3.72 -6.82
C ILE A 220 -12.55 3.05 -7.42
N ARG A 221 -11.68 3.86 -8.04
CA ARG A 221 -10.33 3.45 -8.42
C ARG A 221 -9.46 3.37 -7.16
N PRO A 222 -8.76 2.25 -6.94
CA PRO A 222 -7.93 2.12 -5.74
C PRO A 222 -6.63 2.93 -5.80
N ALA A 223 -6.18 3.36 -6.99
CA ALA A 223 -5.01 4.24 -7.10
C ALA A 223 -5.36 5.67 -6.62
N PRO A 224 -4.63 6.22 -5.64
CA PRO A 224 -4.86 7.59 -5.19
C PRO A 224 -4.34 8.60 -6.21
N LEU A 225 -5.05 9.71 -6.33
CA LEU A 225 -4.59 10.98 -6.86
C LEU A 225 -3.91 11.73 -5.72
N LEU A 226 -2.61 11.96 -5.86
CA LEU A 226 -1.84 12.77 -4.92
C LEU A 226 -2.06 14.25 -5.25
N THR A 227 -2.52 15.02 -4.26
CA THR A 227 -2.75 16.47 -4.39
C THR A 227 -1.86 17.20 -3.39
N PRO A 228 -0.71 17.74 -3.83
CA PRO A 228 0.15 18.54 -2.96
C PRO A 228 -0.60 19.76 -2.40
N ARG A 229 -0.24 20.16 -1.18
CA ARG A 229 -0.82 21.30 -0.45
C ARG A 229 0.27 22.31 -0.08
N PRO A 230 0.79 23.10 -1.04
CA PRO A 230 1.84 24.09 -0.79
C PRO A 230 1.45 25.14 0.24
N ASP A 231 0.15 25.43 0.34
CA ASP A 231 -0.44 26.31 1.34
C ASP A 231 -0.35 25.79 2.78
N SER A 232 0.02 24.52 2.96
CA SER A 232 0.18 23.86 4.25
C SER A 232 1.60 23.33 4.47
N ALA A 233 2.58 23.83 3.69
CA ALA A 233 3.97 23.46 3.87
C ALA A 233 4.52 23.96 5.21
N PHE A 234 5.39 23.18 5.84
CA PHE A 234 6.01 23.51 7.12
C PHE A 234 7.48 23.07 7.16
N LEU A 235 8.26 23.64 8.08
CA LEU A 235 9.63 23.22 8.31
C LEU A 235 9.64 21.95 9.18
N ASP A 236 10.30 20.91 8.70
CA ASP A 236 10.52 19.64 9.40
C ASP A 236 12.03 19.39 9.53
N GLY A 237 12.60 19.92 10.61
CA GLY A 237 14.05 19.91 10.84
C GLY A 237 14.80 20.72 9.78
N ASP A 238 15.53 20.02 8.93
CA ASP A 238 16.36 20.53 7.84
C ASP A 238 15.67 20.48 6.46
N ALA A 239 14.36 20.20 6.42
CA ALA A 239 13.60 20.11 5.18
C ALA A 239 12.31 20.95 5.23
N VAL A 240 11.78 21.27 4.05
CA VAL A 240 10.41 21.81 3.88
C VAL A 240 9.48 20.63 3.59
N ALA A 241 8.64 20.28 4.54
CA ALA A 241 7.61 19.27 4.39
C ALA A 241 6.42 19.83 3.62
N LEU A 242 6.08 19.19 2.50
CA LEU A 242 4.96 19.50 1.63
C LEU A 242 3.90 18.40 1.75
N PRO A 243 2.78 18.62 2.47
CA PRO A 243 1.73 17.62 2.58
C PRO A 243 1.12 17.28 1.22
N ALA A 244 0.87 16.00 0.97
CA ALA A 244 0.16 15.51 -0.20
C ALA A 244 -1.09 14.74 0.22
N ASP A 245 -2.26 15.29 -0.09
CA ASP A 245 -3.54 14.63 0.17
C ASP A 245 -3.76 13.48 -0.81
N ARG A 246 -4.37 12.39 -0.35
CA ARG A 246 -4.74 11.24 -1.17
C ARG A 246 -6.24 11.25 -1.45
N ARG A 247 -6.61 11.24 -2.73
CA ARG A 247 -8.01 11.22 -3.19
C ARG A 247 -8.26 10.10 -4.16
N TYR A 248 -9.47 9.55 -4.18
CA TYR A 248 -9.79 8.42 -5.06
C TYR A 248 -10.88 8.81 -6.04
N ALA A 249 -10.62 8.60 -7.33
CA ALA A 249 -11.56 8.91 -8.40
C ALA A 249 -12.54 7.76 -8.61
N ARG A 250 -13.78 8.10 -8.99
CA ARG A 250 -14.73 7.13 -9.53
C ARG A 250 -14.43 6.91 -11.01
N GLU A 251 -14.49 5.66 -11.46
CA GLU A 251 -14.33 5.32 -12.87
C GLU A 251 -15.39 4.30 -13.29
N ASP A 252 -15.93 4.49 -14.50
CA ASP A 252 -16.91 3.60 -15.10
C ASP A 252 -16.40 3.07 -16.45
N ALA A 253 -16.49 1.75 -16.63
CA ALA A 253 -16.31 0.95 -17.85
C ALA A 253 -14.98 1.04 -18.65
N GLY A 254 -14.76 0.02 -19.48
CA GLY A 254 -13.69 -0.14 -20.46
C GLY A 254 -14.10 -1.22 -21.48
N VAL A 255 -13.38 -1.39 -22.59
CA VAL A 255 -13.56 -2.52 -23.52
C VAL A 255 -12.19 -2.94 -24.04
N ARG A 256 -11.92 -4.25 -24.12
CA ARG A 256 -10.67 -4.78 -24.69
C ARG A 256 -10.94 -6.00 -25.55
N ALA A 257 -10.57 -5.94 -26.82
CA ALA A 257 -10.54 -7.09 -27.72
C ALA A 257 -9.11 -7.63 -27.88
N LEU A 258 -8.99 -8.95 -27.96
CA LEU A 258 -7.76 -9.67 -28.31
C LEU A 258 -8.10 -10.63 -29.44
N ALA A 259 -7.17 -10.88 -30.34
CA ALA A 259 -7.29 -11.93 -31.35
C ALA A 259 -5.92 -12.55 -31.60
N ARG A 260 -5.90 -13.85 -31.90
CA ARG A 260 -4.67 -14.59 -32.23
C ARG A 260 -4.78 -15.35 -33.56
N PRO A 261 -4.94 -14.66 -34.70
CA PRO A 261 -5.04 -15.33 -35.99
C PRO A 261 -3.67 -15.91 -36.42
N GLY A 262 -3.52 -17.22 -36.34
CA GLY A 262 -2.27 -17.92 -36.70
C GLY A 262 -1.12 -17.53 -35.77
N ALA A 263 -0.04 -16.97 -36.34
CA ALA A 263 1.15 -16.53 -35.61
C ALA A 263 1.07 -15.10 -35.05
N TRP A 264 -0.05 -14.39 -35.29
CA TRP A 264 -0.19 -12.97 -34.95
C TRP A 264 -0.99 -12.79 -33.66
N VAL A 265 -0.71 -11.71 -32.93
CA VAL A 265 -1.53 -11.25 -31.81
C VAL A 265 -2.01 -9.84 -32.11
N LEU A 266 -3.31 -9.67 -32.36
CA LEU A 266 -3.96 -8.38 -32.52
C LEU A 266 -4.62 -7.97 -31.21
N ARG A 267 -4.41 -6.73 -30.79
CA ARG A 267 -5.04 -6.17 -29.59
C ARG A 267 -5.63 -4.81 -29.90
N ALA A 268 -6.89 -4.63 -29.52
CA ALA A 268 -7.55 -3.34 -29.53
C ALA A 268 -8.12 -3.06 -28.14
N GLU A 269 -7.94 -1.83 -27.67
CA GLU A 269 -8.46 -1.40 -26.39
C GLU A 269 -9.09 -0.02 -26.52
N GLY A 270 -10.29 0.13 -25.96
CA GLY A 270 -11.05 1.37 -25.96
C GLY A 270 -11.53 1.69 -24.56
N ARG A 271 -11.44 2.97 -24.17
CA ARG A 271 -11.92 3.44 -22.88
C ARG A 271 -12.79 4.68 -23.08
N PRO A 272 -14.13 4.58 -22.93
CA PRO A 272 -14.95 5.78 -22.86
C PRO A 272 -14.67 6.46 -21.52
N SER A 273 -14.01 7.63 -21.53
CA SER A 273 -13.63 8.33 -20.31
C SER A 273 -14.67 9.39 -19.93
N SER A 274 -15.51 9.11 -18.93
CA SER A 274 -16.22 10.13 -18.16
C SER A 274 -15.54 10.27 -16.80
N ARG A 275 -14.68 11.28 -16.62
CA ARG A 275 -14.09 11.59 -15.31
C ARG A 275 -15.04 12.51 -14.55
N THR A 276 -15.62 12.01 -13.46
CA THR A 276 -16.31 12.86 -12.48
C THR A 276 -15.53 12.84 -11.18
N ILE A 277 -14.90 13.96 -10.84
CA ILE A 277 -14.32 14.16 -9.50
C ILE A 277 -15.46 14.67 -8.61
N PRO A 278 -15.83 13.97 -7.52
CA PRO A 278 -16.85 14.49 -6.62
C PRO A 278 -16.40 15.86 -6.09
N ALA A 279 -17.18 16.90 -6.40
CA ALA A 279 -16.92 18.24 -5.93
C ALA A 279 -16.92 18.24 -4.39
N ARG A 280 -15.91 18.86 -3.79
CA ARG A 280 -15.82 19.04 -2.33
C ARG A 280 -17.14 19.69 -1.89
N ARG A 281 -17.96 18.99 -1.09
CA ARG A 281 -18.99 19.66 -0.28
C ARG A 281 -18.20 20.59 0.63
N ARG A 282 -18.04 21.85 0.23
CA ARG A 282 -17.57 22.91 1.13
C ARG A 282 -18.63 22.97 2.22
N ALA A 283 -18.39 22.27 3.33
CA ALA A 283 -19.09 22.53 4.56
C ALA A 283 -18.81 24.00 4.87
N ARG A 284 -19.82 24.82 4.57
CA ARG A 284 -19.85 26.26 4.75
C ARG A 284 -19.71 26.49 6.27
N LEU A 285 -18.47 26.65 6.73
CA LEU A 285 -18.13 27.24 8.02
C LEU A 285 -18.56 28.71 7.94
N ASP A 286 -19.87 28.91 8.08
CA ASP A 286 -20.52 30.21 8.17
C ASP A 286 -21.51 30.13 9.34
N ARG A 287 -20.95 29.91 10.53
CA ARG A 287 -21.61 30.12 11.83
C ARG A 287 -20.55 30.64 12.78
N GLY A 288 -20.64 31.93 13.12
CA GLY A 288 -19.90 32.42 14.28
C GLY A 288 -19.54 33.89 14.33
N ARG A 289 -19.93 34.75 13.38
CA ARG A 289 -19.85 36.21 13.60
C ARG A 289 -21.07 36.66 14.42
N ARG A 290 -21.06 36.39 15.73
CA ARG A 290 -21.97 37.02 16.71
C ARG A 290 -21.17 38.02 17.54
N SER A 291 -21.47 39.29 17.30
CA SER A 291 -21.66 40.36 18.29
C SER A 291 -20.90 40.23 19.62
N GLY A 292 -19.92 41.11 19.84
CA GLY A 292 -19.36 41.35 21.16
C GLY A 292 -20.37 42.03 22.10
N PRO A 293 -20.09 42.04 23.41
CA PRO A 293 -20.56 43.07 24.30
C PRO A 293 -19.43 44.01 24.74
N SER A 294 -19.88 45.24 24.91
CA SER A 294 -19.23 46.45 25.36
C SER A 294 -18.46 46.30 26.68
N ALA A 295 -17.37 47.04 26.80
CA ALA A 295 -16.77 47.40 28.07
C ALA A 295 -17.76 48.23 28.91
N THR A 296 -17.88 47.97 30.22
CA THR A 296 -17.89 48.91 31.37
C THR A 296 -18.02 48.10 32.67
N GLU A 297 -17.44 48.59 33.77
CA GLU A 297 -17.48 48.14 35.19
C GLU A 297 -16.42 47.09 35.61
N LEU A 298 -15.22 47.47 36.06
CA LEU A 298 -14.79 48.13 37.33
C LEU A 298 -15.12 47.37 38.63
N SER A 299 -14.03 46.89 39.24
CA SER A 299 -13.72 46.89 40.69
C SER A 299 -14.45 45.91 41.62
N SER A 300 -13.70 44.94 42.15
CA SER A 300 -13.25 45.00 43.57
C SER A 300 -12.41 43.79 44.01
N SER A 301 -11.32 44.12 44.70
CA SER A 301 -10.54 43.40 45.72
C SER A 301 -10.72 41.89 45.94
N ARG A 302 -9.60 41.15 45.94
CA ARG A 302 -8.96 40.57 47.16
C ARG A 302 -7.72 39.73 46.81
N SER A 303 -6.56 40.17 47.29
CA SER A 303 -5.35 39.34 47.51
C SER A 303 -5.49 38.53 48.83
N PRO A 304 -4.45 37.85 49.34
CA PRO A 304 -3.89 36.58 48.87
C PRO A 304 -3.95 35.51 49.98
N ARG A 305 -3.74 34.22 49.66
CA ARG A 305 -3.34 33.23 50.67
C ARG A 305 -2.13 32.43 50.22
N MET A 306 -1.01 32.73 50.88
CA MET A 306 0.16 31.87 51.03
C MET A 306 -0.26 30.50 51.59
N ARG A 307 0.33 29.43 51.06
CA ARG A 307 0.64 28.25 51.86
C ARG A 307 2.03 27.74 51.49
N ALA A 308 2.91 27.79 52.49
CA ALA A 308 4.23 27.22 52.50
C ALA A 308 4.17 25.77 53.03
N ALA A 309 4.99 24.88 52.44
CA ALA A 309 5.60 23.70 53.05
C ALA A 309 6.63 23.17 52.03
N ARG A 310 7.91 23.54 52.15
CA ARG A 310 9.02 22.89 52.87
C ARG A 310 9.54 21.56 52.25
N PRO A 311 10.86 21.31 52.37
CA PRO A 311 11.64 20.56 51.40
C PRO A 311 11.94 19.12 51.85
N SER A 312 12.27 18.24 50.90
CA SER A 312 12.96 16.97 51.19
C SER A 312 14.37 16.98 50.63
N THR A 313 15.31 16.70 51.52
CA THR A 313 16.75 16.55 51.36
C THR A 313 17.11 15.09 51.05
N ARG A 314 18.06 14.87 50.13
CA ARG A 314 19.08 13.78 50.12
C ARG A 314 20.06 14.05 48.97
N SER A 315 21.25 14.62 49.21
CA SER A 315 22.54 13.95 49.55
C SER A 315 22.91 12.83 48.54
N SER A 316 23.70 13.13 47.51
CA SER A 316 25.19 13.04 47.43
C SER A 316 25.71 11.60 47.32
N SER A 317 26.33 11.22 46.19
CA SER A 317 27.78 10.96 45.99
C SER A 317 27.89 9.96 44.81
N SER A 318 28.90 9.82 43.95
CA SER A 318 30.24 10.40 43.77
C SER A 318 30.84 9.88 42.44
N THR A 319 31.78 10.65 41.84
CA THR A 319 33.00 10.22 41.09
C THR A 319 32.88 9.16 39.96
N GLY A 320 33.03 9.46 38.66
CA GLY A 320 34.27 9.84 37.92
C GLY A 320 34.75 8.66 37.02
N PRO A 321 35.68 8.77 36.03
CA PRO A 321 36.27 9.94 35.38
C PRO A 321 36.17 9.94 33.83
N SER A 322 36.62 11.06 33.28
CA SER A 322 36.88 11.38 31.88
C SER A 322 38.03 10.58 31.23
N SER A 323 37.95 10.36 29.92
CA SER A 323 39.14 10.42 29.06
C SER A 323 38.76 10.82 27.63
N ARG A 324 39.27 11.99 27.21
CA ARG A 324 39.54 12.34 25.80
C ARG A 324 40.82 11.64 25.37
N PRO A 325 41.06 11.51 24.06
CA PRO A 325 42.21 12.24 23.53
C PRO A 325 41.94 12.96 22.21
N SER A 326 42.64 14.08 22.06
CA SER A 326 42.73 14.92 20.88
C SER A 326 43.99 14.63 20.06
N SER A 327 43.83 14.74 18.74
CA SER A 327 44.75 15.29 17.72
C SER A 327 46.08 14.60 17.35
N ARG A 328 46.20 14.25 16.06
CA ARG A 328 47.29 14.65 15.13
C ARG A 328 46.86 14.26 13.70
N SER A 329 46.52 15.19 12.80
CA SER A 329 47.38 15.95 11.88
C SER A 329 48.37 15.11 11.06
N GLY A 330 48.20 15.15 9.74
CA GLY A 330 49.03 14.47 8.75
C GLY A 330 48.53 14.77 7.33
N SER A 331 48.99 15.89 6.79
CA SER A 331 48.78 16.37 5.42
C SER A 331 49.47 15.49 4.38
N GLY A 332 48.81 15.23 3.24
CA GLY A 332 49.43 14.68 2.04
C GLY A 332 48.53 14.89 0.82
N ARG A 333 49.05 15.58 -0.19
CA ARG A 333 48.36 16.18 -1.35
C ARG A 333 48.67 15.37 -2.63
N ARG A 334 47.83 15.54 -3.67
CA ARG A 334 47.91 15.03 -5.07
C ARG A 334 47.27 13.64 -5.24
N GLY A 335 46.48 13.34 -6.27
CA GLY A 335 46.14 14.02 -7.53
C GLY A 335 45.82 12.94 -8.58
N GLY A 336 44.89 13.22 -9.50
CA GLY A 336 44.45 12.31 -10.58
C GLY A 336 43.25 11.45 -10.18
N GLU A 337 42.35 11.01 -11.06
CA GLU A 337 41.96 11.36 -12.42
C GLU A 337 40.65 10.57 -12.65
N ALA A 338 39.89 10.92 -13.68
CA ALA A 338 38.52 10.44 -13.88
C ALA A 338 38.40 8.92 -14.11
N GLY A 339 37.30 8.35 -13.59
CA GLY A 339 36.86 7.00 -13.92
C GLY A 339 35.48 6.73 -13.34
N ALA A 340 34.42 6.91 -14.15
CA ALA A 340 33.06 6.54 -13.78
C ALA A 340 32.94 5.01 -13.67
N PRO A 341 32.51 4.43 -12.53
CA PRO A 341 32.23 3.02 -12.47
C PRO A 341 30.76 2.75 -12.85
N SER A 342 30.57 2.09 -13.98
CA SER A 342 29.31 1.40 -14.30
C SER A 342 29.10 0.29 -13.27
N GLY A 343 28.26 0.55 -12.27
CA GLY A 343 27.92 -0.41 -11.22
C GLY A 343 27.15 -1.61 -11.76
N ARG A 344 27.82 -2.73 -11.97
CA ARG A 344 27.18 -4.05 -12.07
C ARG A 344 26.63 -4.43 -10.69
N ARG A 345 25.31 -4.60 -10.60
CA ARG A 345 24.62 -5.09 -9.40
C ARG A 345 24.67 -6.62 -9.40
N ALA A 346 25.20 -7.21 -8.33
CA ALA A 346 25.13 -8.65 -8.09
C ALA A 346 23.86 -8.97 -7.28
N PHE A 347 23.06 -9.90 -7.79
CA PHE A 347 21.93 -10.48 -7.06
C PHE A 347 22.39 -11.81 -6.46
N ALA A 348 22.30 -11.95 -5.14
CA ALA A 348 22.42 -13.24 -4.46
C ALA A 348 21.02 -13.62 -3.96
N THR A 349 20.44 -14.68 -4.53
CA THR A 349 19.22 -15.32 -4.01
C THR A 349 19.67 -16.62 -3.35
N ALA A 350 19.48 -16.74 -2.04
CA ALA A 350 19.68 -17.99 -1.33
C ALA A 350 18.31 -18.63 -1.07
N THR A 351 18.00 -19.70 -1.80
CA THR A 351 16.79 -20.50 -1.57
C THR A 351 17.18 -21.67 -0.67
N ALA A 352 16.66 -21.72 0.56
CA ALA A 352 16.71 -22.93 1.36
C ALA A 352 15.56 -23.84 0.93
N SER A 353 15.87 -25.09 0.58
CA SER A 353 14.91 -26.12 0.14
C SER A 353 14.47 -26.98 1.31
#